data_AF-Q9B0U0-F1
#
_entry.id   AF-Q9B0U0-F1
#
_cell.length_a   1.000
_cell.length_b   1.000
_cell.length_c   1.000
_cell.angle_alpha   90.00
_cell.angle_beta   90.00
_cell.angle_gamma   90.00
#
_symmetry.space_group_name_H-M   'P 1'
#
loop_
_entity.id
_entity.type
_entity.pdbx_description
1 polymer ?
#
loop_
_entity_poly.entity_id
_entity_poly.type
_entity_poly.pdbx_seq_one_letter_code
_entity_poly.pdbx_strand_id
1 'polypeptide(L)'
;MIPQTLGIPLILIAIIIPPLLILNSSNRLVSNRLSALQTWMIKTFTKQLMLPISISGHKWASMLLALTLLLMSLNLLGLLPYTFTPTTQLSMNMALAVPMWLTTVLIGLRNQPTISLGHLLPEGTPTPLIPILIIIETISLFIRPLALGVRLTANLTAGHLLIQLISTAAFVLMPSMTLTATTAFIILLLLTGLEIAVA
;
A
#
# COMPACT_ATOMS: atom_id res chain seq x y z
N MET A 1 7.58 1.46 22.45
CA MET A 1 8.97 1.93 22.33
C MET A 1 9.34 1.88 20.87
N ILE A 2 9.60 3.03 20.23
CA ILE A 2 10.07 3.04 18.83
C ILE A 2 11.45 2.36 18.85
N PRO A 3 11.68 1.29 18.08
CA PRO A 3 13.00 0.66 18.04
C PRO A 3 14.00 1.68 17.51
N GLN A 4 15.05 1.92 18.30
CA GLN A 4 16.16 2.80 17.96
C GLN A 4 17.39 1.92 17.75
N THR A 5 18.01 2.01 16.59
CA THR A 5 19.38 1.51 16.38
C THR A 5 20.30 2.73 16.45
N LEU A 6 21.36 2.66 17.27
CA LEU A 6 22.35 3.75 17.41
C LEU A 6 21.76 5.13 17.78
N GLY A 7 20.63 5.17 18.49
CA GLY A 7 19.98 6.42 18.92
C GLY A 7 19.14 7.14 17.84
N ILE A 8 19.08 6.60 16.61
CA ILE A 8 18.23 7.13 15.53
C ILE A 8 16.93 6.32 15.50
N PRO A 9 15.74 6.95 15.46
CA PRO A 9 14.49 6.23 15.27
C PRO A 9 14.52 5.53 13.91
N LEU A 10 14.34 4.21 13.91
CA LEU A 10 14.44 3.37 12.69
C LEU A 10 13.43 3.80 11.59
N ILE A 11 12.37 4.49 11.99
CA ILE A 11 11.39 5.16 11.12
C ILE A 11 12.05 6.13 10.14
N LEU A 12 13.01 6.94 10.62
CA LEU A 12 13.68 7.94 9.78
C LEU A 12 14.48 7.28 8.65
N ILE A 13 15.20 6.20 9.00
CA ILE A 13 15.99 5.43 8.05
C ILE A 13 15.07 4.75 7.03
N ALA A 14 13.97 4.15 7.47
CA ALA A 14 13.00 3.49 6.60
C ALA A 14 12.32 4.47 5.61
N ILE A 15 12.10 5.73 5.99
CA ILE A 15 11.49 6.75 5.14
C ILE A 15 12.50 7.35 4.13
N ILE A 16 13.78 7.44 4.49
CA ILE A 16 14.82 8.08 3.65
C ILE A 16 15.36 7.14 2.58
N ILE A 17 15.42 5.83 2.84
CA ILE A 17 15.98 4.84 1.89
C ILE A 17 15.22 4.82 0.55
N PRO A 18 13.87 4.79 0.50
CA PRO A 18 13.16 4.67 -0.75
C PRO A 18 13.32 5.83 -1.73
N PRO A 19 13.20 7.11 -1.31
CA PRO A 19 13.49 8.24 -2.17
C PRO A 19 14.90 8.17 -2.75
N LEU A 20 15.90 7.83 -1.93
CA LEU A 20 17.30 7.77 -2.35
C LEU A 20 17.53 6.73 -3.45
N LEU A 21 16.84 5.59 -3.35
CA LEU A 21 17.00 4.48 -4.28
C LEU A 21 16.31 4.74 -5.63
N ILE A 22 15.18 5.47 -5.61
CA ILE A 22 14.38 5.79 -6.81
C ILE A 22 14.93 6.99 -7.58
N LEU A 23 15.57 7.95 -6.90
CA LEU A 23 16.01 9.24 -7.47
C LEU A 23 17.38 9.20 -8.17
N ASN A 24 18.03 8.05 -8.30
CA ASN A 24 19.36 7.99 -8.94
C ASN A 24 19.26 8.05 -10.48
N SER A 25 18.94 9.23 -11.01
CA SER A 25 18.93 9.48 -12.45
C SER A 25 20.34 9.79 -12.94
N SER A 26 20.87 8.95 -13.83
CA SER A 26 22.08 9.30 -14.59
C SER A 26 21.71 10.14 -15.80
N ASN A 27 22.43 11.24 -16.04
CA ASN A 27 22.27 12.08 -17.25
C ASN A 27 22.83 11.43 -18.54
N ARG A 28 23.16 10.13 -18.51
CA ARG A 28 23.74 9.38 -19.64
C ARG A 28 22.64 8.63 -20.38
N LEU A 29 22.69 8.64 -21.72
CA LEU A 29 21.75 7.90 -22.58
C LEU A 29 21.77 6.38 -22.30
N VAL A 30 22.97 5.83 -22.09
CA VAL A 30 23.16 4.46 -21.57
C VAL A 30 23.44 4.57 -20.08
N SER A 31 22.46 4.14 -19.28
CA SER A 31 22.53 4.18 -17.84
C SER A 31 23.02 2.85 -17.25
N ASN A 32 23.17 2.78 -15.93
CA ASN A 32 23.50 1.53 -15.23
C ASN A 32 22.34 0.52 -15.34
N ARG A 33 22.65 -0.79 -15.19
CA ARG A 33 21.62 -1.85 -15.22
C ARG A 33 20.48 -1.59 -14.22
N LEU A 34 20.83 -1.08 -13.03
CA LEU A 34 19.85 -0.73 -12.00
C LEU A 34 18.91 0.40 -12.45
N SER A 35 19.45 1.49 -12.99
CA SER A 35 18.64 2.61 -13.49
C SER A 35 17.82 2.24 -14.73
N ALA A 36 18.32 1.33 -15.57
CA ALA A 36 17.55 0.76 -16.68
C ALA A 36 16.35 -0.08 -16.19
N LEU A 37 16.54 -0.90 -15.16
CA LEU A 37 15.45 -1.65 -14.52
C LEU A 37 14.42 -0.70 -13.89
N GLN A 38 14.89 0.33 -13.17
CA GLN A 38 14.02 1.31 -12.52
C GLN A 38 13.19 2.10 -13.54
N THR A 39 13.79 2.57 -14.63
CA THR A 39 13.07 3.27 -15.70
C THR A 39 12.07 2.37 -16.42
N TRP A 40 12.40 1.08 -16.60
CA TRP A 40 11.45 0.09 -17.13
C TRP A 40 10.26 -0.15 -16.19
N MET A 41 10.50 -0.30 -14.88
CA MET A 41 9.43 -0.42 -13.88
C MET A 41 8.54 0.82 -13.85
N ILE A 42 9.12 2.02 -13.84
CA ILE A 42 8.35 3.28 -13.86
C ILE A 42 7.49 3.38 -15.13
N LYS A 43 8.02 3.00 -16.29
CA LYS A 43 7.29 3.02 -17.56
C LYS A 43 6.12 2.03 -17.58
N THR A 44 6.29 0.84 -17.02
CA THR A 44 5.22 -0.17 -16.95
C THR A 44 4.12 0.25 -15.98
N PHE A 45 4.47 0.75 -14.79
CA PHE A 45 3.48 1.27 -13.83
C PHE A 45 2.71 2.47 -14.36
N THR A 46 3.39 3.46 -14.95
CA THR A 46 2.70 4.62 -15.54
C THR A 46 1.73 4.20 -16.64
N LYS A 47 2.13 3.26 -17.50
CA LYS A 47 1.23 2.71 -18.52
C LYS A 47 0.01 2.05 -17.89
N GLN A 48 0.20 1.15 -16.92
CA GLN A 48 -0.91 0.45 -16.27
C GLN A 48 -1.86 1.39 -15.53
N LEU A 49 -1.32 2.40 -14.83
CA LEU A 49 -2.13 3.39 -14.11
C LEU A 49 -2.96 4.26 -15.06
N MET A 50 -2.45 4.60 -16.23
CA MET A 50 -3.14 5.51 -17.16
C MET A 50 -4.17 4.83 -18.06
N LEU A 51 -4.10 3.51 -18.26
CA LEU A 51 -5.05 2.76 -19.10
C LEU A 51 -6.53 3.01 -18.77
N PRO A 52 -6.98 3.01 -17.51
CA PRO A 52 -8.38 3.26 -17.17
C PRO A 52 -8.74 4.75 -16.99
N ILE A 53 -7.76 5.67 -17.04
CA ILE A 53 -7.94 7.09 -16.68
C ILE A 53 -8.15 7.93 -17.94
N SER A 54 -9.06 8.89 -17.90
CA SER A 54 -9.28 9.85 -18.99
C SER A 54 -8.10 10.83 -19.16
N ILE A 55 -7.99 11.46 -20.32
CA ILE A 55 -6.88 12.38 -20.67
C ILE A 55 -6.74 13.54 -19.66
N SER A 56 -7.85 14.04 -19.11
CA SER A 56 -7.81 15.10 -18.08
C SER A 56 -7.17 14.63 -16.76
N GLY A 57 -7.28 13.35 -16.45
CA GLY A 57 -6.70 12.72 -15.25
C GLY A 57 -5.19 12.46 -15.37
N HIS A 58 -4.61 12.51 -16.56
CA HIS A 58 -3.18 12.23 -16.76
C HIS A 58 -2.26 13.22 -16.03
N LYS A 59 -2.76 14.42 -15.68
CA LYS A 59 -2.01 15.39 -14.84
C LYS A 59 -1.65 14.82 -13.46
N TRP A 60 -2.44 13.87 -12.95
CA TRP A 60 -2.24 13.22 -11.65
C TRP A 60 -1.29 12.02 -11.70
N ALA A 61 -0.79 11.67 -12.90
CA ALA A 61 0.06 10.50 -13.09
C ALA A 61 1.32 10.53 -12.22
N SER A 62 1.98 11.70 -12.11
CA SER A 62 3.20 11.84 -11.32
C SER A 62 2.97 11.60 -9.84
N MET A 63 1.88 12.13 -9.28
CA MET A 63 1.54 11.97 -7.87
C MET A 63 1.16 10.52 -7.56
N LEU A 64 0.32 9.90 -8.40
CA LEU A 64 -0.07 8.50 -8.24
C LEU A 64 1.14 7.56 -8.34
N LEU A 65 2.01 7.80 -9.31
CA LEU A 65 3.26 7.03 -9.47
C LEU A 65 4.18 7.19 -8.25
N ALA A 66 4.35 8.41 -7.73
CA ALA A 66 5.18 8.64 -6.56
C ALA A 66 4.64 7.87 -5.34
N LEU A 67 3.32 7.86 -5.15
CA LEU A 67 2.67 7.16 -4.05
C LEU A 67 2.78 5.64 -4.19
N THR A 68 2.59 5.07 -5.39
CA THR A 68 2.74 3.62 -5.60
C THR A 68 4.17 3.16 -5.40
N LEU A 69 5.15 3.91 -5.90
CA LEU A 69 6.57 3.59 -5.70
C LEU A 69 6.98 3.71 -4.23
N LEU A 70 6.49 4.72 -3.50
CA LEU A 70 6.72 4.88 -2.07
C LEU A 70 6.15 3.71 -1.26
N LEU A 71 4.89 3.33 -1.49
CA LEU A 71 4.27 2.23 -0.76
C LEU A 71 4.94 0.88 -1.06
N MET A 72 5.21 0.59 -2.32
CA MET A 72 5.90 -0.66 -2.72
C MET A 72 7.25 -0.79 -2.04
N SER A 73 8.06 0.27 -2.06
CA SER A 73 9.40 0.24 -1.50
C SER A 73 9.39 0.14 0.03
N LEU A 74 8.46 0.78 0.72
CA LEU A 74 8.27 0.64 2.17
C LEU A 74 7.81 -0.77 2.56
N ASN A 75 6.91 -1.38 1.77
CA ASN A 75 6.44 -2.75 2.02
C ASN A 75 7.56 -3.78 1.82
N LEU A 76 8.33 -3.65 0.73
CA LEU A 76 9.46 -4.55 0.44
C LEU A 76 10.58 -4.44 1.47
N LEU A 77 10.96 -3.22 1.89
CA LEU A 77 11.92 -3.01 2.98
C LEU A 77 11.42 -3.65 4.29
N GLY A 78 10.10 -3.72 4.43
CA GLY A 78 9.42 -4.24 5.58
C GLY A 78 9.42 -5.73 5.78
N LEU A 79 9.75 -6.49 4.74
CA LEU A 79 9.88 -7.94 4.82
C LEU A 79 11.24 -8.37 5.34
N LEU A 80 12.21 -7.45 5.43
CA LEU A 80 13.53 -7.74 5.96
C LEU A 80 13.47 -8.02 7.46
N PRO A 81 14.23 -9.02 7.95
CA PRO A 81 14.23 -9.34 9.37
C PRO A 81 14.77 -8.15 10.17
N TYR A 82 14.11 -7.87 11.31
CA TYR A 82 14.47 -6.81 12.25
C TYR A 82 14.34 -5.37 11.73
N THR A 83 13.62 -5.12 10.62
CA THR A 83 13.28 -3.76 10.20
C THR A 83 11.94 -3.31 10.79
N PHE A 84 11.86 -2.02 11.15
CA PHE A 84 10.60 -1.41 11.58
C PHE A 84 9.95 -0.72 10.38
N THR A 85 8.74 -1.15 10.06
CA THR A 85 7.95 -0.58 8.97
C THR A 85 7.02 0.52 9.48
N PRO A 86 7.15 1.76 8.99
CA PRO A 86 6.18 2.81 9.33
C PRO A 86 4.77 2.50 8.80
N THR A 87 4.64 1.64 7.77
CA THR A 87 3.37 1.24 7.15
C THR A 87 2.52 0.30 8.01
N THR A 88 3.06 -0.29 9.09
CA THR A 88 2.26 -1.04 10.08
C THR A 88 1.45 -0.13 10.99
N GLN A 89 1.85 1.14 11.13
CA GLN A 89 1.12 2.11 11.92
C GLN A 89 -0.05 2.66 11.10
N LEU A 90 -1.27 2.44 11.59
CA LEU A 90 -2.49 2.97 10.98
C LEU A 90 -2.45 4.50 10.83
N SER A 91 -1.78 5.21 11.74
CA SER A 91 -1.60 6.65 11.66
C SER A 91 -0.95 7.10 10.35
N MET A 92 0.12 6.42 9.90
CA MET A 92 0.83 6.77 8.67
C MET A 92 -0.03 6.49 7.43
N ASN A 93 -0.68 5.32 7.38
CA ASN A 93 -1.51 4.96 6.24
C ASN A 93 -2.75 5.87 6.13
N MET A 94 -3.37 6.23 7.26
CA MET A 94 -4.48 7.19 7.26
C MET A 94 -4.03 8.61 6.88
N ALA A 95 -2.84 9.03 7.29
CA ALA A 95 -2.26 10.31 6.88
C ALA A 95 -2.02 10.39 5.37
N LEU A 96 -1.74 9.27 4.69
CA LEU A 96 -1.66 9.22 3.23
C LEU A 96 -3.03 9.06 2.55
N ALA A 97 -3.92 8.23 3.10
CA ALA A 97 -5.20 7.89 2.48
C ALA A 97 -6.21 9.04 2.52
N VAL A 98 -6.33 9.77 3.64
CA VAL A 98 -7.35 10.82 3.81
C VAL A 98 -7.12 11.99 2.85
N PRO A 99 -5.91 12.56 2.70
CA PRO A 99 -5.69 13.63 1.72
C PRO A 99 -5.90 13.18 0.28
N MET A 100 -5.45 11.98 -0.08
CA MET A 100 -5.65 11.43 -1.44
C MET A 100 -7.13 11.22 -1.76
N TRP A 101 -7.92 10.74 -0.82
CA TRP A 101 -9.36 10.64 -1.01
C TRP A 101 -10.04 12.01 -1.02
N LEU A 102 -9.65 12.93 -0.13
CA LEU A 102 -10.27 14.24 -0.05
C LEU A 102 -10.05 15.01 -1.35
N THR A 103 -8.84 14.95 -1.92
CA THR A 103 -8.54 15.57 -3.21
C THR A 103 -9.42 15.03 -4.34
N THR A 104 -9.66 13.71 -4.43
CA THR A 104 -10.52 13.16 -5.48
C THR A 104 -11.98 13.58 -5.33
N VAL A 105 -12.50 13.61 -4.10
CA VAL A 105 -13.86 14.10 -3.79
C VAL A 105 -13.99 15.58 -4.15
N LEU A 106 -13.04 16.42 -3.74
CA LEU A 106 -13.06 17.86 -4.02
C LEU A 106 -12.97 18.15 -5.52
N ILE A 107 -12.14 17.41 -6.27
CA ILE A 107 -12.02 17.57 -7.73
C ILE A 107 -13.32 17.15 -8.43
N GLY A 108 -13.94 16.06 -7.97
CA GLY A 108 -15.23 15.59 -8.49
C GLY A 108 -16.34 16.63 -8.30
N LEU A 109 -16.47 17.15 -7.08
CA LEU A 109 -17.44 18.19 -6.74
C LEU A 109 -17.19 19.50 -7.50
N ARG A 110 -15.93 19.90 -7.68
CA ARG A 110 -15.58 21.15 -8.37
C ARG A 110 -15.81 21.08 -9.88
N ASN A 111 -15.43 19.97 -10.52
CA ASN A 111 -15.46 19.89 -11.98
C ASN A 111 -16.88 19.59 -12.51
N GLN A 112 -17.64 18.73 -11.81
CA GLN A 112 -18.98 18.31 -12.24
C GLN A 112 -19.88 18.02 -11.02
N PRO A 113 -20.46 19.06 -10.38
CA PRO A 113 -21.26 18.88 -9.16
C PRO A 113 -22.55 18.08 -9.42
N THR A 114 -23.19 18.25 -10.58
CA THR A 114 -24.43 17.54 -10.93
C THR A 114 -24.21 16.05 -11.16
N ILE A 115 -23.12 15.69 -11.84
CA ILE A 115 -22.79 14.29 -12.15
C ILE A 115 -22.24 13.57 -10.90
N SER A 116 -21.47 14.27 -10.07
CA SER A 116 -20.97 13.70 -8.80
C SER A 116 -22.11 13.47 -7.79
N LEU A 117 -23.11 14.35 -7.72
CA LEU A 117 -24.33 14.10 -6.95
C LEU A 117 -25.23 13.06 -7.60
N GLY A 118 -25.26 12.99 -8.94
CA GLY A 118 -25.98 11.94 -9.69
C GLY A 118 -25.45 10.54 -9.40
N HIS A 119 -24.15 10.38 -9.15
CA HIS A 119 -23.58 9.10 -8.72
C HIS A 119 -24.09 8.59 -7.36
N LEU A 120 -24.71 9.44 -6.54
CA LEU A 120 -25.33 9.02 -5.29
C LEU A 120 -26.65 8.25 -5.53
N LEU A 121 -27.20 8.29 -6.76
CA LEU A 121 -28.45 7.64 -7.11
C LEU A 121 -28.26 6.73 -8.33
N PRO A 122 -28.44 5.41 -8.21
CA PRO A 122 -28.49 4.53 -9.37
C PRO A 122 -29.75 4.84 -10.19
N GLU A 123 -29.55 4.90 -11.50
CA GLU A 123 -30.60 5.13 -12.48
C GLU A 123 -31.69 4.05 -12.36
N GLY A 124 -32.95 4.46 -12.28
CA GLY A 124 -34.10 3.55 -12.23
C GLY A 124 -34.54 3.09 -10.83
N THR A 125 -34.16 3.78 -9.76
CA THR A 125 -34.62 3.45 -8.39
C THR A 125 -36.07 3.87 -8.13
N PRO A 126 -36.89 3.04 -7.44
CA PRO A 126 -38.25 3.41 -7.05
C PRO A 126 -38.23 4.61 -6.10
N THR A 127 -39.14 5.58 -6.33
CA THR A 127 -39.25 6.82 -5.55
C THR A 127 -39.26 6.67 -4.01
N PRO A 128 -39.84 5.62 -3.39
CA PRO A 128 -39.78 5.47 -1.93
C PRO A 128 -38.41 5.04 -1.37
N LEU A 129 -37.53 4.42 -2.17
CA LEU A 129 -36.24 3.89 -1.71
C LEU A 129 -35.09 4.91 -1.84
N ILE A 130 -35.30 5.99 -2.58
CA ILE A 130 -34.35 7.07 -2.81
C ILE A 130 -33.69 7.59 -1.51
N PRO A 131 -34.43 7.98 -0.45
CA PRO A 131 -33.80 8.58 0.72
C PRO A 131 -32.90 7.61 1.51
N ILE A 132 -33.27 6.32 1.57
CA ILE A 132 -32.45 5.31 2.25
C ILE A 132 -31.14 5.06 1.50
N LEU A 133 -31.19 5.06 0.16
CA LEU A 133 -30.05 4.75 -0.66
C LEU A 133 -29.00 5.87 -0.65
N ILE A 134 -29.42 7.14 -0.63
CA ILE A 134 -28.51 8.28 -0.50
C ILE A 134 -27.73 8.19 0.82
N ILE A 135 -28.39 7.79 1.92
CA ILE A 135 -27.71 7.61 3.21
C ILE A 135 -26.66 6.50 3.12
N ILE A 136 -26.98 5.37 2.50
CA ILE A 136 -26.03 4.26 2.37
C ILE A 136 -24.83 4.65 1.49
N GLU A 137 -25.06 5.35 0.37
CA GLU A 137 -23.98 5.74 -0.54
C GLU A 137 -23.09 6.84 0.03
N THR A 138 -23.66 7.78 0.81
CA THR A 138 -22.84 8.75 1.55
C THR A 138 -21.95 8.06 2.59
N ILE A 139 -22.47 7.08 3.32
CA ILE A 139 -21.69 6.25 4.25
C ILE A 139 -20.61 5.45 3.49
N SER A 140 -20.94 4.85 2.34
CA SER A 140 -19.99 4.08 1.52
C SER A 140 -18.82 4.94 1.03
N LEU A 141 -19.10 6.20 0.67
CA LEU A 141 -18.10 7.18 0.25
C LEU A 141 -17.12 7.53 1.37
N PHE A 142 -17.59 7.67 2.62
CA PHE A 142 -16.75 7.91 3.80
C PHE A 142 -15.95 6.68 4.26
N ILE A 143 -16.48 5.46 4.09
CA ILE A 143 -15.78 4.23 4.49
C ILE A 143 -14.61 3.93 3.54
N ARG A 144 -14.65 4.37 2.28
CA ARG A 144 -13.63 4.09 1.26
C ARG A 144 -12.18 4.41 1.66
N PRO A 145 -11.83 5.62 2.15
CA PRO A 145 -10.45 5.93 2.58
C PRO A 145 -10.02 5.10 3.79
N LEU A 146 -10.95 4.86 4.72
CA LEU A 146 -10.69 4.05 5.90
C LEU A 146 -10.43 2.58 5.51
N ALA A 147 -11.23 2.03 4.60
CA ALA A 147 -11.05 0.68 4.08
C ALA A 147 -9.71 0.50 3.35
N LEU A 148 -9.24 1.51 2.59
CA LEU A 148 -7.93 1.48 1.93
C LEU A 148 -6.79 1.49 2.95
N GLY A 149 -6.82 2.39 3.94
CA GLY A 149 -5.80 2.49 4.97
C GLY A 149 -5.72 1.24 5.85
N VAL A 150 -6.87 0.75 6.31
CA VAL A 150 -6.98 -0.47 7.14
C VAL A 150 -6.51 -1.70 6.37
N ARG A 151 -6.83 -1.82 5.08
CA ARG A 151 -6.40 -2.96 4.25
C ARG A 151 -4.88 -3.08 4.20
N LEU A 152 -4.18 -1.96 3.98
CA LEU A 152 -2.71 -1.96 3.94
C LEU A 152 -2.12 -2.31 5.31
N THR A 153 -2.64 -1.74 6.40
CA THR A 153 -2.14 -2.09 7.74
C THR A 153 -2.42 -3.53 8.11
N ALA A 154 -3.63 -4.03 7.81
CA ALA A 154 -4.05 -5.36 8.20
C ALA A 154 -3.18 -6.42 7.51
N ASN A 155 -2.90 -6.24 6.21
CA ASN A 155 -2.03 -7.16 5.47
C ASN A 155 -0.63 -7.24 6.10
N LEU A 156 0.01 -6.09 6.35
CA LEU A 156 1.39 -6.06 6.87
C LEU A 156 1.49 -6.48 8.34
N THR A 157 0.51 -6.11 9.17
CA THR A 157 0.51 -6.47 10.60
C THR A 157 0.17 -7.94 10.81
N ALA A 158 -0.85 -8.46 10.12
CA ALA A 158 -1.22 -9.87 10.22
C ALA A 158 -0.11 -10.77 9.67
N GLY A 159 0.52 -10.40 8.56
CA GLY A 159 1.65 -11.12 7.98
C GLY A 159 2.83 -11.26 8.93
N HIS A 160 3.28 -10.13 9.51
CA HIS A 160 4.37 -10.14 10.49
C HIS A 160 4.03 -10.95 11.75
N LEU A 161 2.81 -10.84 12.26
CA LEU A 161 2.36 -11.63 13.41
C LEU A 161 2.34 -13.13 13.10
N LEU A 162 1.88 -13.52 11.91
CA LEU A 162 1.86 -14.92 11.48
C LEU A 162 3.29 -15.48 11.34
N ILE A 163 4.21 -14.73 10.73
CA ILE A 163 5.63 -15.13 10.64
C ILE A 163 6.23 -15.30 12.04
N GLN A 164 5.94 -14.39 12.97
CA GLN A 164 6.45 -14.47 14.34
C GLN A 164 5.89 -15.69 15.11
N LEU A 165 4.59 -15.98 14.99
CA LEU A 165 3.99 -17.13 15.67
C LEU A 165 4.52 -18.46 15.14
N ILE A 166 4.70 -18.58 13.82
CA ILE A 166 5.18 -19.83 13.21
C ILE A 166 6.68 -20.00 13.43
N SER A 167 7.48 -18.93 13.38
CA SER A 167 8.91 -19.00 13.71
C SER A 167 9.15 -19.40 15.16
N THR A 168 8.39 -18.83 16.10
CA THR A 168 8.49 -19.21 17.53
C THR A 168 8.04 -20.64 17.76
N ALA A 169 6.95 -21.08 17.14
CA ALA A 169 6.50 -22.47 17.20
C ALA A 169 7.55 -23.44 16.63
N ALA A 170 8.13 -23.13 15.45
CA ALA A 170 9.17 -23.95 14.83
C ALA A 170 10.42 -24.05 15.72
N PHE A 171 10.84 -22.94 16.35
CA PHE A 171 11.98 -22.91 17.26
C PHE A 171 11.76 -23.76 18.52
N VAL A 172 10.57 -23.71 19.12
CA VAL A 172 10.23 -24.50 20.32
C VAL A 172 10.08 -25.99 20.01
N LEU A 173 9.58 -26.33 18.81
CA LEU A 173 9.40 -27.72 18.38
C LEU A 173 10.71 -28.38 17.93
N MET A 174 11.72 -27.60 17.56
CA MET A 174 13.01 -28.08 17.05
C MET A 174 13.70 -29.13 17.95
N PRO A 175 13.81 -28.94 19.29
CA PRO A 175 14.45 -29.93 20.16
C PRO A 175 13.58 -31.16 20.47
N SER A 176 12.25 -31.09 20.34
CA SER A 176 11.35 -32.17 20.81
C SER A 176 10.82 -33.05 19.68
N MET A 177 10.44 -32.46 18.54
CA MET A 177 9.82 -33.16 17.42
C MET A 177 10.34 -32.60 16.08
N THR A 178 11.43 -33.20 15.59
CA THR A 178 12.13 -32.74 14.39
C THR A 178 11.27 -32.80 13.13
N LEU A 179 10.41 -33.82 12.98
CA LEU A 179 9.52 -33.96 11.81
C LEU A 179 8.46 -32.86 11.74
N THR A 180 7.91 -32.43 12.88
CA THR A 180 6.94 -31.32 12.91
C THR A 180 7.63 -29.96 12.78
N ALA A 181 8.88 -29.85 13.23
CA ALA A 181 9.66 -28.63 13.05
C ALA A 181 10.01 -28.38 11.58
N THR A 182 10.36 -29.42 10.81
CA THR A 182 10.66 -29.28 9.38
C THR A 182 9.43 -28.89 8.57
N THR A 183 8.24 -29.43 8.88
CA THR A 183 7.00 -29.01 8.22
C THR A 183 6.63 -27.56 8.55
N ALA A 184 6.79 -27.13 9.80
CA ALA A 184 6.60 -25.73 10.19
C ALA A 184 7.57 -24.78 9.46
N PHE A 185 8.81 -25.20 9.23
CA PHE A 185 9.80 -24.42 8.48
C PHE A 185 9.42 -24.27 7.00
N ILE A 186 8.88 -25.33 6.39
CA ILE A 186 8.36 -25.29 5.01
C ILE A 186 7.18 -24.30 4.91
N ILE A 187 6.27 -24.33 5.89
CA ILE A 187 5.13 -23.41 5.95
C ILE A 187 5.62 -21.96 6.10
N LEU A 188 6.63 -21.72 6.94
CA LEU A 188 7.23 -20.39 7.10
C LEU A 188 7.82 -19.87 5.78
N LEU A 189 8.54 -20.70 5.03
CA LEU A 189 9.08 -20.31 3.72
C LEU A 189 7.95 -19.96 2.75
N LEU A 190 6.89 -20.77 2.70
CA LEU A 190 5.74 -20.50 1.84
C LEU A 190 5.04 -19.19 2.22
N LEU A 191 4.86 -18.92 3.51
CA LEU A 191 4.28 -17.66 4.00
C LEU A 191 5.13 -16.45 3.64
N THR A 192 6.45 -16.53 3.75
CA THR A 192 7.31 -15.42 3.30
C THR A 192 7.14 -15.15 1.80
N GLY A 193 6.96 -16.19 0.98
CA GLY A 193 6.63 -16.04 -0.44
C GLY A 193 5.28 -15.39 -0.68
N LEU A 194 4.25 -15.73 0.11
CA LEU A 194 2.93 -15.11 0.03
C LEU A 194 2.97 -13.63 0.44
N GLU A 195 3.70 -13.30 1.50
CA GLU A 195 3.86 -11.91 1.95
C GLU A 195 4.57 -11.04 0.90
N ILE A 196 5.56 -11.59 0.19
CA ILE A 196 6.19 -10.90 -0.95
C ILE A 196 5.19 -10.65 -2.09
N ALA A 197 4.24 -11.56 -2.32
CA ALA A 197 3.23 -11.39 -3.35
C ALA A 197 2.11 -10.40 -2.96
N VAL A 198 1.86 -10.22 -1.66
CA VAL A 198 0.88 -9.26 -1.13
C VAL A 198 1.45 -7.84 -1.06
N ALA A 199 2.76 -7.71 -0.84
CA ALA A 199 3.49 -6.44 -0.68
C ALA A 199 3.55 -5.57 -1.96
#